data_AF-D2ZR60-F1
#
_entry.id   AF-D2ZR60-F1
#
_cell.length_a   1.000
_cell.length_b   1.000
_cell.length_c   1.000
_cell.angle_alpha   90.00
_cell.angle_beta   90.00
_cell.angle_gamma   90.00
#
_symmetry.space_group_name_H-M   'P 1'
#
loop_
_entity.id
_entity.type
_entity.pdbx_description
1 polymer ?
#
loop_
_entity_poly.entity_id
_entity_poly.type
_entity_poly.pdbx_seq_one_letter_code
_entity_poly.pdbx_strand_id
1 'polypeptide(L)'
;MSNHEEDKLFKYATKEDGFSFINLIEEINWDIRKYDFKSENLTFNPIELIELDPAVYKSDMIMELDSIIVMTEFQSTVVKKFDEKRYRLYTAIVDYAKQNNKPILLIVFSTAEKTKIKQYKLNKDCVFTIPIISLKDFDGDEIINNIENKIKNNTKITRRELIYLSLAPFMSSIKTLDEQIEKTVQTLDKIRNSAKSAKNFAFGIEFLIVDKFIKETSRRKRLRNILRDNMRLMEEYGQERYEEGYEKGVKKGVKKGIKKGYAEGANNEKWKIARSLLARNVPPEDIAVSTKLTIDEIKQLHR
;
A
#
# COMPACT_ATOMS: atom_id res chain seq x y z
N MET A 1 -10.64 -0.66 11.05
CA MET A 1 -10.77 -1.31 12.36
C MET A 1 -10.62 -2.80 12.12
N SER A 2 -9.43 -3.37 12.37
CA SER A 2 -9.23 -4.81 12.35
C SER A 2 -9.95 -5.40 13.56
N ASN A 3 -10.69 -6.49 13.37
CA ASN A 3 -11.05 -7.36 14.49
C ASN A 3 -9.72 -7.77 15.14
N HIS A 4 -9.47 -7.33 16.38
CA HIS A 4 -8.39 -7.88 17.19
C HIS A 4 -8.80 -9.33 17.48
N GLU A 5 -8.30 -10.27 16.68
CA GLU A 5 -8.27 -11.66 17.12
C GLU A 5 -7.28 -11.71 18.29
N GLU A 6 -7.73 -12.21 19.44
CA GLU A 6 -6.86 -12.48 20.58
C GLU A 6 -5.82 -13.54 20.18
N ASP A 7 -4.61 -13.44 20.74
CA ASP A 7 -3.57 -14.45 20.49
C ASP A 7 -4.08 -15.83 20.92
N LYS A 8 -4.10 -16.80 19.99
CA LYS A 8 -4.66 -18.12 20.25
C LYS A 8 -3.82 -18.96 21.22
N LEU A 9 -2.51 -18.70 21.27
CA LEU A 9 -1.56 -19.43 22.10
C LEU A 9 -1.57 -18.90 23.54
N PHE A 10 -1.66 -17.58 23.71
CA PHE A 10 -1.63 -16.90 25.00
C PHE A 10 -2.98 -16.37 25.49
N LYS A 11 -4.10 -16.83 24.91
CA LYS A 11 -5.47 -16.41 25.30
C LYS A 11 -5.84 -16.61 26.77
N TYR A 12 -5.14 -17.51 27.48
CA TYR A 12 -5.35 -17.77 28.91
C TYR A 12 -4.26 -17.19 29.80
N ALA A 13 -3.23 -16.57 29.21
CA ALA A 13 -2.17 -15.93 29.98
C ALA A 13 -2.70 -14.64 30.61
N THR A 14 -2.37 -14.44 31.88
CA THR A 14 -2.72 -13.24 32.62
C THR A 14 -1.69 -12.13 32.37
N LYS A 15 -2.03 -10.89 32.73
CA LYS A 15 -1.05 -9.79 32.69
C LYS A 15 0.07 -10.02 33.69
N GLU A 16 -0.22 -10.66 34.83
CA GLU A 16 0.74 -11.03 35.87
C GLU A 16 1.78 -12.01 35.36
N ASP A 17 1.39 -12.99 34.53
CA ASP A 17 2.32 -13.90 33.86
C ASP A 17 3.30 -13.15 32.96
N GLY A 18 2.78 -12.20 32.17
CA GLY A 18 3.59 -11.36 31.28
C GLY A 18 4.56 -10.44 32.03
N PHE A 19 4.12 -9.80 33.12
CA PHE A 19 5.00 -8.99 33.96
C PHE A 19 6.04 -9.83 34.68
N SER A 20 5.69 -11.01 35.17
CA SER A 20 6.63 -11.95 35.79
C SER A 20 7.74 -12.36 34.82
N PHE A 21 7.39 -12.59 33.54
CA PHE A 21 8.35 -12.87 32.49
C PHE A 21 9.27 -11.68 32.19
N ILE A 22 8.73 -10.45 32.14
CA ILE A 22 9.53 -9.22 31.95
C ILE A 22 10.52 -9.03 33.11
N ASN A 23 10.08 -9.19 34.36
CA ASN A 23 10.94 -9.06 35.53
C ASN A 23 12.10 -10.05 35.48
N LEU A 24 11.82 -11.31 35.09
CA LEU A 24 12.85 -12.32 34.90
C LEU A 24 13.88 -11.90 33.82
N ILE A 25 13.45 -11.28 32.72
CA ILE A 25 14.36 -10.74 31.70
C ILE A 25 15.28 -9.65 32.28
N GLU A 26 14.74 -8.73 33.08
CA GLU A 26 15.52 -7.66 33.72
C GLU A 26 16.49 -8.18 34.80
N GLU A 27 16.13 -9.28 35.48
CA GLU A 27 17.00 -9.98 36.43
C GLU A 27 18.18 -10.65 35.73
N ILE A 28 17.92 -11.35 34.62
CA ILE A 28 18.93 -12.12 33.88
C ILE A 28 19.86 -11.21 33.06
N ASN A 29 19.35 -10.11 32.50
CA ASN A 29 20.12 -9.22 31.63
C ASN A 29 20.06 -7.75 32.08
N TRP A 30 21.15 -7.30 32.71
CA TRP A 30 21.29 -5.93 33.19
C TRP A 30 21.21 -4.86 32.08
N ASP A 31 21.68 -5.17 30.85
CA ASP A 31 21.67 -4.21 29.74
C ASP A 31 20.25 -3.85 29.26
N ILE A 32 19.26 -4.68 29.58
CA ILE A 32 17.86 -4.46 29.22
C ILE A 32 17.19 -3.44 30.16
N ARG A 33 17.74 -3.20 31.37
CA ARG A 33 17.20 -2.21 32.34
C ARG A 33 17.25 -0.76 31.87
N LYS A 34 17.93 -0.49 30.74
CA LYS A 34 17.91 0.82 30.07
C LYS A 34 16.56 1.13 29.41
N TYR A 35 15.71 0.13 29.22
CA TYR A 35 14.35 0.29 28.69
C TYR A 35 13.34 0.36 29.85
N ASP A 36 12.34 1.23 29.73
CA ASP A 36 11.28 1.36 30.73
C ASP A 36 10.14 0.39 30.40
N PHE A 37 10.07 -0.72 31.16
CA PHE A 37 9.00 -1.70 31.03
C PHE A 37 7.80 -1.44 31.95
N LYS A 38 7.82 -0.37 32.76
CA LYS A 38 6.72 -0.08 33.68
C LYS A 38 5.45 0.22 32.90
N SER A 39 4.41 -0.56 33.17
CA SER A 39 3.09 -0.40 32.55
C SER A 39 2.01 -0.91 33.48
N GLU A 40 0.82 -0.30 33.42
CA GLU A 40 -0.39 -0.79 34.10
C GLU A 40 -1.11 -1.89 33.31
N ASN A 41 -0.89 -1.92 31.99
CA ASN A 41 -1.56 -2.81 31.06
C ASN A 41 -0.55 -3.65 30.27
N LEU A 42 -0.90 -4.91 30.04
CA LEU A 42 -0.18 -5.84 29.18
C LEU A 42 -1.18 -6.55 28.27
N THR A 43 -0.80 -6.78 27.02
CA THR A 43 -1.66 -7.46 26.04
C THR A 43 -0.81 -8.39 25.19
N PHE A 44 -1.20 -9.66 25.15
CA PHE A 44 -0.64 -10.62 24.21
C PHE A 44 -1.27 -10.41 22.83
N ASN A 45 -0.44 -10.16 21.83
CA ASN A 45 -0.87 -9.95 20.44
C ASN A 45 -0.61 -11.22 19.63
N PRO A 46 -1.44 -11.54 18.61
CA PRO A 46 -1.18 -12.63 17.68
C PRO A 46 0.24 -12.60 17.11
N ILE A 47 0.92 -13.75 17.13
CA ILE A 47 2.24 -13.90 16.49
C ILE A 47 2.14 -13.70 14.96
N GLU A 48 1.00 -14.06 14.36
CA GLU A 48 0.68 -13.79 12.96
C GLU A 48 0.13 -12.37 12.81
N LEU A 49 1.04 -11.39 12.75
CA LEU A 49 0.66 -9.98 12.77
C LEU A 49 -0.02 -9.50 11.48
N ILE A 50 0.43 -9.96 10.29
CA ILE A 50 -0.09 -9.53 8.98
C ILE A 50 0.18 -10.60 7.91
N GLU A 51 -0.84 -10.93 7.10
CA GLU A 51 -0.62 -11.55 5.79
C GLU A 51 -0.17 -10.45 4.80
N LEU A 52 1.13 -10.37 4.53
CA LEU A 52 1.68 -9.38 3.60
C LEU A 52 1.25 -9.74 2.18
N ASP A 53 0.18 -9.13 1.66
CA ASP A 53 -0.20 -9.30 0.25
C ASP A 53 0.87 -8.65 -0.66
N PRO A 54 1.67 -9.43 -1.43
CA PRO A 54 2.77 -8.88 -2.23
C PRO A 54 2.35 -7.83 -3.25
N ALA A 55 1.09 -7.81 -3.71
CA ALA A 55 0.64 -6.76 -4.65
C ALA A 55 0.13 -5.47 -3.98
N VAL A 56 0.12 -5.39 -2.64
CA VAL A 56 -0.04 -4.13 -1.90
C VAL A 56 1.31 -3.45 -1.66
N TYR A 57 2.42 -4.22 -1.67
CA TYR A 57 3.77 -3.74 -1.36
C TYR A 57 4.68 -3.73 -2.59
N LYS A 58 4.39 -2.83 -3.54
CA LYS A 58 5.24 -2.62 -4.72
C LYS A 58 5.73 -1.18 -4.67
N SER A 59 7.06 -1.00 -4.58
CA SER A 59 7.64 0.33 -4.79
C SER A 59 7.51 0.70 -6.27
N ASP A 60 7.40 1.99 -6.59
CA ASP A 60 7.15 2.39 -7.98
C ASP A 60 8.30 1.95 -8.90
N MET A 61 9.56 2.09 -8.45
CA MET A 61 10.73 1.59 -9.17
C MET A 61 11.81 1.11 -8.21
N ILE A 62 12.53 0.06 -8.62
CA ILE A 62 13.71 -0.47 -7.93
C ILE A 62 14.82 -0.57 -8.97
N MET A 63 15.94 0.08 -8.71
CA MET A 63 17.13 0.08 -9.55
C MET A 63 18.29 -0.43 -8.72
N GLU A 64 18.90 -1.53 -9.14
CA GLU A 64 20.06 -2.10 -8.48
C GLU A 64 21.33 -1.68 -9.24
N LEU A 65 22.20 -0.93 -8.56
CA LEU A 65 23.55 -0.62 -8.99
C LEU A 65 24.53 -1.58 -8.31
N ASP A 66 25.80 -1.54 -8.73
CA ASP A 66 26.85 -2.39 -8.16
C ASP A 66 26.99 -2.18 -6.65
N SER A 67 26.90 -0.94 -6.18
CA SER A 67 27.15 -0.57 -4.78
C SER A 67 25.91 -0.22 -3.96
N ILE A 68 24.72 -0.09 -4.58
CA ILE A 68 23.52 0.42 -3.90
C ILE A 68 22.26 -0.01 -4.63
N ILE A 69 21.17 -0.21 -3.90
CA ILE A 69 19.82 -0.33 -4.45
C ILE A 69 19.08 0.98 -4.24
N VAL A 70 18.60 1.59 -5.32
CA VAL A 70 17.81 2.81 -5.28
C VAL A 70 16.36 2.47 -5.56
N MET A 71 15.49 2.80 -4.61
CA MET A 71 14.04 2.70 -4.74
C MET A 71 13.45 4.09 -4.89
N THR A 72 12.37 4.23 -5.66
CA THR A 72 11.70 5.52 -5.86
C THR A 72 10.22 5.44 -5.58
N GLU A 73 9.67 6.50 -4.97
CA GLU A 73 8.25 6.66 -4.72
C GLU A 73 7.75 8.02 -5.22
N PHE A 74 6.70 8.01 -6.03
CA PHE A 74 5.95 9.20 -6.42
C PHE A 74 4.83 9.50 -5.41
N GLN A 75 4.73 10.74 -4.96
CA GLN A 75 3.70 11.21 -4.04
C GLN A 75 3.06 12.52 -4.52
N SER A 76 1.72 12.57 -4.45
CA SER A 76 0.97 13.80 -4.70
C SER A 76 0.50 14.50 -3.43
N THR A 77 0.83 13.93 -2.27
CA THR A 77 0.47 14.44 -0.94
C THR A 77 1.69 14.49 -0.05
N VAL A 78 1.58 15.23 1.06
CA VAL A 78 2.63 15.28 2.08
C VAL A 78 2.82 13.88 2.68
N VAL A 79 4.07 13.41 2.76
CA VAL A 79 4.44 12.13 3.36
C VAL A 79 4.02 12.09 4.83
N LYS A 80 3.11 11.17 5.19
CA LYS A 80 2.61 10.99 6.57
C LYS A 80 3.30 9.83 7.27
N LYS A 81 3.01 9.68 8.58
CA LYS A 81 3.52 8.58 9.42
C LYS A 81 3.25 7.18 8.84
N PHE A 82 2.09 7.00 8.19
CA PHE A 82 1.74 5.74 7.55
C PHE A 82 2.66 5.44 6.33
N ASP A 83 2.96 6.47 5.53
CA ASP A 83 3.88 6.36 4.40
C ASP A 83 5.31 6.05 4.87
N GLU A 84 5.78 6.72 5.91
CA GLU A 84 7.09 6.46 6.54
C GLU A 84 7.26 4.98 6.93
N LYS A 85 6.24 4.40 7.60
CA LYS A 85 6.22 2.98 7.96
C LYS A 85 6.24 2.08 6.73
N ARG A 86 5.46 2.43 5.71
CA ARG A 86 5.37 1.69 4.45
C ARG A 86 6.69 1.70 3.68
N TYR A 87 7.36 2.84 3.59
CA TYR A 87 8.66 2.97 2.92
C TYR A 87 9.75 2.15 3.61
N ARG A 88 9.80 2.18 4.96
CA ARG A 88 10.71 1.32 5.73
C ARG A 88 10.41 -0.16 5.51
N LEU A 89 9.13 -0.53 5.43
CA LEU A 89 8.73 -1.90 5.14
C LEU A 89 9.19 -2.33 3.74
N TYR A 90 9.02 -1.46 2.73
CA TYR A 90 9.50 -1.74 1.37
C TYR A 90 11.00 -2.03 1.34
N THR A 91 11.81 -1.21 2.00
CA THR A 91 13.26 -1.44 2.04
C THR A 91 13.61 -2.73 2.76
N ALA A 92 12.91 -3.08 3.84
CA ALA A 92 13.14 -4.33 4.58
C ALA A 92 12.77 -5.57 3.75
N ILE A 93 11.70 -5.50 2.95
CA ILE A 93 11.31 -6.59 2.04
C ILE A 93 12.38 -6.79 0.96
N VAL A 94 12.87 -5.70 0.37
CA VAL A 94 13.91 -5.78 -0.67
C VAL A 94 15.22 -6.32 -0.10
N ASP A 95 15.63 -5.85 1.08
CA ASP A 95 16.80 -6.35 1.81
C ASP A 95 16.72 -7.87 2.02
N TYR A 96 15.61 -8.34 2.60
CA TYR A 96 15.36 -9.75 2.84
C TYR A 96 15.38 -10.59 1.55
N ALA A 97 14.81 -10.07 0.47
CA ALA A 97 14.73 -10.78 -0.81
C ALA A 97 16.08 -10.82 -1.55
N LYS A 98 16.93 -9.80 -1.39
CA LYS A 98 18.17 -9.65 -2.16
C LYS A 98 19.38 -10.32 -1.52
N GLN A 99 19.46 -10.35 -0.19
CA GLN A 99 20.52 -11.03 0.58
C GLN A 99 21.96 -10.70 0.14
N ASN A 100 22.17 -9.52 -0.46
CA ASN A 100 23.44 -9.11 -1.06
C ASN A 100 24.17 -8.03 -0.26
N ASN A 101 23.65 -7.66 0.92
CA ASN A 101 24.19 -6.64 1.83
C ASN A 101 24.40 -5.25 1.21
N LYS A 102 23.80 -4.96 0.04
CA LYS A 102 23.89 -3.64 -0.58
C LYS A 102 23.05 -2.64 0.24
N PRO A 103 23.56 -1.41 0.48
CA PRO A 103 22.75 -0.33 1.01
C PRO A 103 21.49 -0.11 0.15
N ILE A 104 20.37 0.22 0.80
CA ILE A 104 19.11 0.53 0.13
C ILE A 104 18.71 1.96 0.44
N LEU A 105 18.51 2.76 -0.61
CA LEU A 105 18.06 4.14 -0.53
C LEU A 105 16.69 4.29 -1.18
N LEU A 106 15.69 4.72 -0.42
CA LEU A 106 14.38 5.06 -0.95
C LEU A 106 14.23 6.58 -1.08
N ILE A 107 14.00 7.06 -2.29
CA ILE A 107 13.83 8.48 -2.62
C ILE A 107 12.37 8.76 -2.97
N VAL A 108 11.79 9.83 -2.41
CA VAL A 108 10.42 10.24 -2.71
C VAL A 108 10.42 11.45 -3.62
N PHE A 109 9.76 11.38 -4.77
CA PHE A 109 9.43 12.53 -5.61
C PHE A 109 8.04 13.04 -5.23
N SER A 110 7.95 14.30 -4.76
CA SER A 110 6.71 14.86 -4.22
C SER A 110 6.27 16.12 -4.95
N THR A 111 4.99 16.19 -5.32
CA THR A 111 4.36 17.43 -5.78
C THR A 111 3.86 18.32 -4.64
N ALA A 112 3.75 17.78 -3.43
CA ALA A 112 3.16 18.47 -2.28
C ALA A 112 4.20 19.11 -1.36
N GLU A 113 5.48 18.75 -1.49
CA GLU A 113 6.53 19.15 -0.56
C GLU A 113 7.73 19.76 -1.29
N LYS A 114 8.46 20.64 -0.59
CA LYS A 114 9.79 21.11 -1.01
C LYS A 114 10.83 20.02 -0.73
N THR A 115 11.95 20.10 -1.45
CA THR A 115 13.10 19.21 -1.24
C THR A 115 13.59 19.29 0.20
N LYS A 116 13.69 18.14 0.87
CA LYS A 116 14.15 18.01 2.26
C LYS A 116 14.51 16.58 2.59
N ILE A 117 15.21 16.41 3.72
CA ILE A 117 15.43 15.09 4.32
C ILE A 117 14.41 14.91 5.44
N LYS A 118 13.64 13.82 5.39
CA LYS A 118 12.72 13.42 6.45
C LYS A 118 13.27 12.19 7.17
N GLN A 119 13.09 12.12 8.49
CA GLN A 119 13.54 10.99 9.30
C GLN A 119 12.36 10.32 10.00
N TYR A 120 12.23 9.01 9.81
CA TYR A 120 11.35 8.16 10.59
C TYR A 120 12.15 7.45 11.68
N LYS A 121 11.99 7.90 12.92
CA LYS A 121 12.66 7.32 14.10
C LYS A 121 11.78 6.24 14.70
N LEU A 122 12.28 5.00 14.71
CA LEU A 122 11.62 3.88 15.39
C LEU A 122 12.00 3.84 16.87
N ASN A 123 13.28 4.10 17.15
CA ASN A 123 13.84 4.32 18.48
C ASN A 123 15.09 5.24 18.34
N LYS A 124 15.89 5.37 19.40
CA LYS A 124 17.08 6.23 19.41
C LYS A 124 18.11 5.88 18.32
N ASP A 125 18.32 4.59 18.09
CA ASP A 125 19.40 4.08 17.24
C ASP A 125 18.91 3.65 15.84
N CYS A 126 17.61 3.42 15.69
CA CYS A 126 16.98 3.03 14.43
C CYS A 126 16.25 4.22 13.79
N VAL A 127 16.97 4.92 12.91
CA VAL A 127 16.48 6.06 12.14
C VAL A 127 16.47 5.73 10.65
N PHE A 128 15.29 5.76 10.04
CA PHE A 128 15.13 5.59 8.60
C PHE A 128 15.06 6.96 7.91
N THR A 129 16.00 7.22 7.00
CA THR A 129 16.12 8.50 6.30
C THR A 129 15.45 8.44 4.93
N ILE A 130 14.60 9.43 4.64
CA ILE A 130 13.78 9.52 3.44
C ILE A 130 14.09 10.87 2.77
N PRO A 131 14.95 10.90 1.73
CA PRO A 131 15.09 12.05 0.87
C PRO A 131 13.77 12.30 0.13
N ILE A 132 13.23 13.51 0.29
CA ILE A 132 12.08 14.00 -0.44
C ILE A 132 12.60 15.03 -1.43
N ILE A 133 12.32 14.83 -2.72
CA ILE A 133 12.71 15.70 -3.82
C ILE A 133 11.46 16.34 -4.40
N SER A 134 11.47 17.67 -4.48
CA SER A 134 10.49 18.44 -5.23
C SER A 134 11.03 18.74 -6.62
N LEU A 135 10.16 18.69 -7.63
CA LEU A 135 10.48 19.13 -8.99
C LEU A 135 9.79 20.46 -9.34
N LYS A 136 9.21 21.15 -8.36
CA LYS A 136 8.48 22.42 -8.56
C LYS A 136 9.34 23.57 -9.09
N ASP A 137 10.66 23.49 -8.93
CA ASP A 137 11.58 24.50 -9.46
C ASP A 137 11.76 24.39 -10.99
N PHE A 138 11.23 23.34 -11.61
CA PHE A 138 11.20 23.17 -13.06
C PHE A 138 9.83 23.57 -13.61
N ASP A 139 9.79 24.23 -14.77
CA ASP A 139 8.56 24.53 -15.50
C ASP A 139 8.18 23.37 -16.43
N GLY A 140 7.16 22.61 -16.01
CA GLY A 140 6.66 21.47 -16.76
C GLY A 140 5.94 21.88 -18.04
N ASP A 141 5.29 23.04 -18.06
CA ASP A 141 4.61 23.56 -19.25
C ASP A 141 5.62 23.97 -20.32
N GLU A 142 6.69 24.65 -19.92
CA GLU A 142 7.79 25.01 -20.80
C GLU A 142 8.47 23.76 -21.39
N ILE A 143 8.76 22.75 -20.56
CA ILE A 143 9.35 21.49 -21.00
C ILE A 143 8.47 20.81 -22.06
N ILE A 144 7.17 20.69 -21.80
CA ILE A 144 6.22 20.09 -22.75
C ILE A 144 6.19 20.89 -24.06
N ASN A 145 6.08 22.23 -23.97
CA ASN A 145 6.02 23.10 -25.13
C ASN A 145 7.29 23.02 -25.98
N ASN A 146 8.45 22.99 -25.35
CA ASN A 146 9.74 22.83 -26.01
C ASN A 146 9.80 21.50 -26.78
N ILE A 147 9.31 20.41 -26.18
CA ILE A 147 9.24 19.11 -26.88
C ILE A 147 8.23 19.14 -28.04
N GLU A 148 7.04 19.71 -27.85
CA GLU A 148 6.06 19.83 -28.94
C GLU A 148 6.59 20.66 -30.12
N ASN A 149 7.33 21.73 -29.85
CA ASN A 149 8.00 22.52 -30.89
C ASN A 149 9.08 21.69 -31.61
N LYS A 150 9.85 20.88 -30.88
CA LYS A 150 10.83 19.98 -31.48
C LYS A 150 10.19 18.94 -32.39
N ILE A 151 9.05 18.38 -31.99
CA ILE A 151 8.26 17.43 -32.80
C ILE A 151 7.79 18.11 -34.10
N LYS A 152 7.18 19.31 -34.00
CA LYS A 152 6.70 20.07 -35.18
C LYS A 152 7.82 20.35 -36.18
N ASN A 153 9.00 20.69 -35.67
CA ASN A 153 10.17 21.03 -36.48
C ASN A 153 11.02 19.81 -36.88
N ASN A 154 10.58 18.59 -36.57
CA ASN A 154 11.32 17.34 -36.82
C ASN A 154 12.77 17.35 -36.29
N THR A 155 12.97 17.99 -35.12
CA THR A 155 14.29 18.09 -34.48
C THR A 155 14.51 16.96 -33.48
N LYS A 156 15.78 16.59 -33.27
CA LYS A 156 16.15 15.50 -32.38
C LYS A 156 15.80 15.83 -30.92
N ILE A 157 15.05 14.93 -30.30
CA ILE A 157 14.76 14.93 -28.85
C ILE A 157 15.80 14.05 -28.15
N THR A 158 16.42 14.58 -27.10
CA THR A 158 17.47 13.89 -26.34
C THR A 158 16.88 12.96 -25.27
N ARG A 159 17.69 12.03 -24.76
CA ARG A 159 17.27 11.14 -23.66
C ARG A 159 16.88 11.92 -22.39
N ARG A 160 17.66 12.95 -22.04
CA ARG A 160 17.43 13.79 -20.86
C ARG A 160 16.09 14.53 -20.94
N GLU A 161 15.76 15.04 -22.12
CA GLU A 161 14.49 15.71 -22.38
C GLU A 161 13.30 14.75 -22.27
N LEU A 162 13.42 13.51 -22.74
CA LEU A 162 12.37 12.50 -22.54
C LEU A 162 12.15 12.16 -21.07
N ILE A 163 13.21 12.10 -20.27
CA ILE A 163 13.12 11.89 -18.82
C ILE A 163 12.42 13.08 -18.16
N TYR A 164 12.81 14.32 -18.49
CA TYR A 164 12.12 15.50 -17.97
C TYR A 164 10.65 15.55 -18.37
N LEU A 165 10.32 15.19 -19.62
CA LEU A 165 8.95 15.08 -20.07
C LEU A 165 8.17 14.07 -19.20
N SER A 166 8.71 12.87 -18.94
CA SER A 166 8.04 11.86 -18.08
C SER A 166 7.93 12.24 -16.59
N LEU A 167 8.57 13.34 -16.18
CA LEU A 167 8.48 13.89 -14.83
C LEU A 167 7.74 15.22 -14.80
N ALA A 168 7.29 15.74 -15.95
CA ALA A 168 6.55 16.99 -16.07
C ALA A 168 5.29 17.05 -15.19
N PRO A 169 4.56 15.95 -14.92
CA PRO A 169 3.44 15.97 -13.97
C PRO A 169 3.83 16.39 -12.54
N PHE A 170 5.11 16.25 -12.17
CA PHE A 170 5.63 16.58 -10.83
C PHE A 170 6.26 17.98 -10.74
N MET A 171 6.31 18.68 -11.86
CA MET A 171 6.89 20.01 -12.00
C MET A 171 5.85 21.10 -11.77
N SER A 172 6.27 22.36 -11.82
CA SER A 172 5.30 23.47 -11.84
C SER A 172 4.49 23.44 -13.13
N SER A 173 3.20 23.76 -13.02
CA SER A 173 2.29 23.90 -14.16
C SER A 173 1.11 24.77 -13.75
N ILE A 174 0.53 25.47 -14.72
CA ILE A 174 -0.76 26.17 -14.55
C ILE A 174 -1.95 25.18 -14.51
N LYS A 175 -1.74 23.94 -14.96
CA LYS A 175 -2.77 22.90 -15.07
C LYS A 175 -2.88 22.11 -13.77
N THR A 176 -4.02 21.44 -13.59
CA THR A 176 -4.15 20.41 -12.56
C THR A 176 -3.24 19.22 -12.85
N LEU A 177 -2.95 18.41 -11.82
CA LEU A 177 -2.12 17.21 -11.97
C LEU A 177 -2.68 16.27 -13.07
N ASP A 178 -3.98 16.01 -13.06
CA ASP A 178 -4.59 15.09 -14.03
C ASP A 178 -4.49 15.63 -15.47
N GLU A 179 -4.71 16.94 -15.67
CA GLU A 179 -4.53 17.61 -16.97
C GLU A 179 -3.07 17.58 -17.43
N GLN A 180 -2.12 17.76 -16.52
CA GLN A 180 -0.70 17.72 -16.84
C GLN A 180 -0.24 16.31 -17.20
N ILE A 181 -0.72 15.28 -16.50
CA ILE A 181 -0.51 13.87 -16.87
C ILE A 181 -1.05 13.62 -18.28
N GLU A 182 -2.30 14.03 -18.54
CA GLU A 182 -2.90 13.82 -19.85
C GLU A 182 -2.14 14.52 -20.97
N LYS A 183 -1.74 15.79 -20.76
CA LYS A 183 -0.95 16.53 -21.72
C LYS A 183 0.40 15.83 -21.98
N THR A 184 1.06 15.34 -20.94
CA THR A 184 2.33 14.61 -21.04
C THR A 184 2.19 13.33 -21.85
N VAL A 185 1.16 12.52 -21.58
CA VAL A 185 0.85 11.29 -22.34
C VAL A 185 0.60 11.61 -23.82
N GLN A 186 -0.19 12.65 -24.10
CA GLN A 186 -0.46 13.09 -25.48
C GLN A 186 0.81 13.57 -26.20
N THR A 187 1.70 14.27 -25.49
CA THR A 187 2.97 14.72 -26.07
C THR A 187 3.89 13.52 -26.34
N LEU A 188 3.98 12.54 -25.43
CA LEU A 188 4.75 11.31 -25.64
C LEU A 188 4.27 10.51 -26.84
N ASP A 189 2.96 10.40 -27.04
CA ASP A 189 2.36 9.66 -28.17
C ASP A 189 2.78 10.24 -29.54
N LYS A 190 2.91 11.57 -29.63
CA LYS A 190 3.34 12.26 -30.85
C LYS A 190 4.82 12.04 -31.18
N ILE A 191 5.64 11.55 -30.25
CA ILE A 191 7.07 11.36 -30.46
C ILE A 191 7.31 10.15 -31.36
N ARG A 192 7.58 10.39 -32.65
CA ARG A 192 8.01 9.35 -33.61
C ARG A 192 9.55 9.22 -33.64
N ASN A 193 10.06 8.00 -33.84
CA ASN A 193 11.47 7.68 -34.13
C ASN A 193 12.56 8.23 -33.18
N SER A 194 12.24 8.63 -31.95
CA SER A 194 13.25 8.92 -30.92
C SER A 194 13.98 7.64 -30.49
N ALA A 195 15.18 7.75 -29.91
CA ALA A 195 15.97 6.62 -29.42
C ALA A 195 15.11 5.60 -28.64
N LYS A 196 14.91 4.42 -29.23
CA LYS A 196 13.88 3.43 -28.86
C LYS A 196 13.85 3.09 -27.35
N SER A 197 15.02 3.00 -26.70
CA SER A 197 15.12 2.64 -25.28
C SER A 197 14.71 3.76 -24.32
N ALA A 198 15.11 5.02 -24.56
CA ALA A 198 14.75 6.14 -23.69
C ALA A 198 13.27 6.50 -23.82
N LYS A 199 12.69 6.31 -25.00
CA LYS A 199 11.24 6.40 -25.20
C LYS A 199 10.53 5.40 -24.30
N ASN A 200 10.90 4.12 -24.34
CA ASN A 200 10.26 3.11 -23.49
C ASN A 200 10.34 3.43 -21.99
N PHE A 201 11.48 3.91 -21.50
CA PHE A 201 11.62 4.29 -20.10
C PHE A 201 10.65 5.40 -19.69
N ALA A 202 10.55 6.47 -20.50
CA ALA A 202 9.60 7.56 -20.27
C ALA A 202 8.14 7.10 -20.27
N PHE A 203 7.76 6.19 -21.19
CA PHE A 203 6.42 5.60 -21.24
C PHE A 203 6.13 4.74 -19.99
N GLY A 204 7.12 4.00 -19.48
CA GLY A 204 6.99 3.21 -18.26
C GLY A 204 6.70 4.07 -17.04
N ILE A 205 7.44 5.18 -16.88
CA ILE A 205 7.21 6.15 -15.80
C ILE A 205 5.80 6.73 -15.90
N GLU A 206 5.39 7.22 -17.07
CA GLU A 206 4.05 7.80 -17.24
C GLU A 206 2.94 6.78 -17.01
N PHE A 207 3.14 5.50 -17.38
CA PHE A 207 2.17 4.47 -17.08
C PHE A 207 1.96 4.28 -15.57
N LEU A 208 3.05 4.30 -14.78
CA LEU A 208 2.98 4.23 -13.32
C LEU A 208 2.24 5.44 -12.75
N ILE A 209 2.56 6.65 -13.24
CA ILE A 209 1.92 7.90 -12.82
C ILE A 209 0.41 7.86 -13.14
N VAL A 210 0.03 7.45 -14.35
CA VAL A 210 -1.38 7.32 -14.75
C VAL A 210 -2.13 6.35 -13.83
N ASP A 211 -1.57 5.16 -13.56
CA ASP A 211 -2.25 4.14 -12.74
C ASP A 211 -2.39 4.59 -11.28
N LYS A 212 -1.40 5.33 -10.76
CA LYS A 212 -1.34 5.81 -9.38
C LYS A 212 -2.23 7.02 -9.13
N PHE A 213 -2.25 8.00 -10.02
CA PHE A 213 -2.84 9.32 -9.74
C PHE A 213 -4.19 9.58 -10.41
N ILE A 214 -4.44 9.06 -11.62
CA ILE A 214 -5.70 9.31 -12.33
C ILE A 214 -6.81 8.45 -11.72
N LYS A 215 -7.70 9.01 -10.89
CA LYS A 215 -8.74 8.24 -10.19
C LYS A 215 -9.89 7.82 -11.10
N GLU A 216 -10.23 8.63 -12.08
CA GLU A 216 -11.35 8.37 -12.98
C GLU A 216 -11.05 7.19 -13.92
N THR A 217 -11.82 6.10 -13.78
CA THR A 217 -11.56 4.83 -14.47
C THR A 217 -11.51 4.96 -15.98
N SER A 218 -12.45 5.68 -16.58
CA SER A 218 -12.54 5.86 -18.04
C SER A 218 -11.34 6.62 -18.59
N ARG A 219 -11.02 7.76 -17.98
CA ARG A 219 -9.81 8.55 -18.30
C ARG A 219 -8.53 7.74 -18.13
N ARG A 220 -8.37 7.02 -17.01
CA ARG A 220 -7.22 6.15 -16.76
C ARG A 220 -7.08 5.09 -17.85
N LYS A 221 -8.18 4.40 -18.22
CA LYS A 221 -8.17 3.36 -19.26
C LYS A 221 -7.77 3.94 -20.62
N ARG A 222 -8.28 5.12 -20.98
CA ARG A 222 -7.91 5.82 -22.23
C ARG A 222 -6.41 6.12 -22.27
N LEU A 223 -5.86 6.74 -21.23
CA LEU A 223 -4.44 7.10 -21.16
C LEU A 223 -3.53 5.86 -21.17
N ARG A 224 -3.93 4.78 -20.48
CA ARG A 224 -3.20 3.50 -20.51
C ARG A 224 -3.13 2.90 -21.91
N ASN A 225 -4.21 2.97 -22.69
CA ASN A 225 -4.22 2.41 -24.05
C ASN A 225 -3.23 3.17 -24.95
N ILE A 226 -3.21 4.50 -24.90
CA ILE A 226 -2.24 5.33 -25.66
C ILE A 226 -0.79 4.92 -25.34
N LEU A 227 -0.48 4.69 -24.06
CA LEU A 227 0.85 4.29 -23.64
C LEU A 227 1.19 2.84 -24.05
N ARG A 228 0.21 1.93 -24.05
CA ARG A 228 0.38 0.51 -24.43
C ARG A 228 0.64 0.32 -25.92
N ASP A 229 -0.09 1.03 -26.77
CA ASP A 229 0.03 0.88 -28.24
C ASP A 229 1.44 1.23 -28.73
N ASN A 230 2.17 2.03 -27.96
CA ASN A 230 3.56 2.42 -28.21
C ASN A 230 4.61 1.46 -27.59
N MET A 231 4.21 0.49 -26.76
CA MET A 231 5.08 -0.44 -26.03
C MET A 231 4.67 -1.91 -26.23
N ARG A 232 5.40 -2.65 -27.10
CA ARG A 232 5.24 -4.12 -27.22
C ARG A 232 5.43 -4.89 -25.90
N LEU A 233 6.17 -4.35 -24.93
CA LEU A 233 6.49 -4.99 -23.64
C LEU A 233 5.33 -4.96 -22.63
N MET A 234 4.25 -4.21 -22.90
CA MET A 234 3.17 -3.99 -21.93
C MET A 234 2.01 -4.99 -22.02
N GLU A 235 2.02 -5.90 -23.01
CA GLU A 235 1.09 -7.03 -23.01
C GLU A 235 1.35 -7.91 -21.78
N GLU A 236 2.61 -8.32 -21.55
CA GLU A 236 3.01 -9.12 -20.38
C GLU A 236 2.71 -8.41 -19.04
N TYR A 237 3.24 -7.19 -18.84
CA TYR A 237 3.02 -6.42 -17.60
C TYR A 237 1.54 -6.06 -17.35
N GLY A 238 0.79 -5.89 -18.44
CA GLY A 238 -0.61 -5.50 -18.41
C GLY A 238 -1.58 -6.64 -18.14
N GLN A 239 -1.20 -7.84 -18.55
CA GLN A 239 -1.94 -9.09 -18.41
C GLN A 239 -1.73 -9.67 -17.01
N GLU A 240 -0.48 -9.66 -16.51
CA GLU A 240 -0.17 -10.01 -15.11
C GLU A 240 -0.98 -9.18 -14.11
N ARG A 241 -1.05 -7.84 -14.27
CA ARG A 241 -1.83 -6.99 -13.33
C ARG A 241 -3.34 -7.17 -13.46
N TYR A 242 -3.84 -7.48 -14.66
CA TYR A 242 -5.26 -7.76 -14.86
C TYR A 242 -5.65 -9.09 -14.22
N GLU A 243 -4.84 -10.12 -14.43
CA GLU A 243 -5.01 -11.45 -13.85
C GLU A 243 -4.85 -11.41 -12.32
N GLU A 244 -3.81 -10.75 -11.80
CA GLU A 244 -3.65 -10.50 -10.36
C GLU A 244 -4.87 -9.76 -9.78
N GLY A 245 -5.37 -8.73 -10.47
CA GLY A 245 -6.53 -7.95 -10.03
C GLY A 245 -7.83 -8.76 -10.04
N TYR A 246 -8.04 -9.56 -11.07
CA TYR A 246 -9.19 -10.44 -11.23
C TYR A 246 -9.19 -11.56 -10.18
N GLU A 247 -8.10 -12.31 -10.04
CA GLU A 247 -7.95 -13.36 -9.03
C GLU A 247 -8.16 -12.81 -7.62
N LYS A 248 -7.63 -11.62 -7.31
CA LYS A 248 -7.82 -10.98 -6.01
C LYS A 248 -9.25 -10.52 -5.78
N GLY A 249 -9.92 -10.01 -6.80
CA GLY A 249 -11.33 -9.69 -6.75
C GLY A 249 -12.16 -10.91 -6.39
N VAL A 250 -11.89 -12.05 -7.04
CA VAL A 250 -12.52 -13.34 -6.76
C VAL A 250 -12.18 -13.83 -5.35
N LYS A 251 -10.91 -13.91 -4.96
CA LYS A 251 -10.49 -14.37 -3.62
C LYS A 251 -11.08 -13.50 -2.50
N LYS A 252 -11.07 -12.17 -2.64
CA LYS A 252 -11.70 -11.25 -1.65
C LYS A 252 -13.21 -11.41 -1.62
N GLY A 253 -13.86 -11.58 -2.78
CA GLY A 253 -15.28 -11.87 -2.89
C GLY A 253 -15.67 -13.17 -2.18
N VAL A 254 -14.93 -14.25 -2.44
CA VAL A 254 -15.12 -15.57 -1.82
C VAL A 254 -14.88 -15.50 -0.31
N LYS A 255 -13.77 -14.92 0.15
CA LYS A 255 -13.46 -14.79 1.60
C LYS A 255 -14.55 -13.99 2.33
N LYS A 256 -15.05 -12.90 1.74
CA LYS A 256 -16.20 -12.15 2.28
C LYS A 256 -17.49 -12.96 2.27
N GLY A 257 -17.77 -13.68 1.19
CA GLY A 257 -18.95 -14.54 1.04
C GLY A 257 -18.98 -15.68 2.06
N ILE A 258 -17.86 -16.39 2.22
CA ILE A 258 -17.70 -17.46 3.21
C ILE A 258 -17.87 -16.92 4.63
N LYS A 259 -17.20 -15.81 4.98
CA LYS A 259 -17.33 -15.21 6.32
C LYS A 259 -18.76 -14.76 6.62
N LYS A 260 -19.47 -14.21 5.62
CA LYS A 260 -20.89 -13.85 5.75
C LYS A 260 -21.78 -15.08 5.90
N GLY A 261 -21.55 -16.12 5.10
CA GLY A 261 -22.29 -17.39 5.18
C GLY A 261 -22.13 -18.13 6.50
N TYR A 262 -20.92 -18.18 7.07
CA TYR A 262 -20.71 -18.75 8.41
C TYR A 262 -21.43 -17.95 9.50
N ALA A 263 -21.38 -16.61 9.44
CA ALA A 263 -22.07 -15.76 10.41
C ALA A 263 -23.59 -15.90 10.32
N GLU A 264 -24.16 -15.93 9.11
CA GLU A 264 -25.59 -16.16 8.88
C GLU A 264 -26.00 -17.58 9.30
N GLY A 265 -25.20 -18.60 9.02
CA GLY A 265 -25.42 -19.99 9.42
C GLY A 265 -25.42 -20.16 10.94
N ALA A 266 -24.40 -19.65 11.63
CA ALA A 266 -24.31 -19.69 13.08
C ALA A 266 -25.47 -18.93 13.74
N ASN A 267 -25.90 -17.81 13.18
CA ASN A 267 -27.07 -17.08 13.66
C ASN A 267 -28.34 -17.92 13.48
N ASN A 268 -28.58 -18.44 12.28
CA ASN A 268 -29.75 -19.28 11.97
C ASN A 268 -29.84 -20.52 12.89
N GLU A 269 -28.71 -21.12 13.24
CA GLU A 269 -28.65 -22.25 14.16
C GLU A 269 -29.03 -21.84 15.59
N LYS A 270 -28.55 -20.70 16.09
CA LYS A 270 -29.01 -20.12 17.38
C LYS A 270 -30.52 -19.92 17.40
N TRP A 271 -31.11 -19.36 16.33
CA TRP A 271 -32.56 -19.17 16.22
C TRP A 271 -33.34 -20.49 16.16
N LYS A 272 -32.79 -21.53 15.52
CA LYS A 272 -33.41 -22.87 15.49
C LYS A 272 -33.39 -23.53 16.87
N ILE A 273 -32.27 -23.45 17.58
CA ILE A 273 -32.13 -24.00 18.94
C ILE A 273 -33.07 -23.25 19.89
N ALA A 274 -33.09 -21.92 19.85
CA ALA A 274 -33.99 -21.11 20.67
C ALA A 274 -35.47 -21.47 20.46
N ARG A 275 -35.91 -21.62 19.20
CA ARG A 275 -37.28 -22.08 18.88
C ARG A 275 -37.58 -23.48 19.41
N SER A 276 -36.64 -24.42 19.26
CA SER A 276 -36.83 -25.79 19.77
C SER A 276 -36.89 -25.85 21.30
N LEU A 277 -36.17 -24.98 22.01
CA LEU A 277 -36.19 -24.93 23.46
C LEU A 277 -37.46 -24.24 23.98
N LEU A 278 -37.90 -23.17 23.32
CA LEU A 278 -39.19 -22.52 23.59
C LEU A 278 -40.36 -23.51 23.45
N ALA A 279 -40.38 -24.32 22.39
CA ALA A 279 -41.41 -25.35 22.17
C ALA A 279 -41.46 -26.43 23.25
N ARG A 280 -40.40 -26.56 24.06
CA ARG A 280 -40.30 -27.47 25.21
C ARG A 280 -40.55 -26.76 26.55
N ASN A 281 -41.07 -25.54 26.53
CA ASN A 281 -41.34 -24.71 27.70
C ASN A 281 -40.10 -24.42 28.57
N VAL A 282 -38.90 -24.36 27.96
CA VAL A 282 -37.70 -23.90 28.66
C VAL A 282 -37.81 -22.39 28.92
N PRO A 283 -37.50 -21.90 30.13
CA PRO A 283 -37.56 -20.48 30.46
C PRO A 283 -36.69 -19.61 29.52
N PRO A 284 -37.17 -18.43 29.06
CA PRO A 284 -36.41 -17.53 28.18
C PRO A 284 -35.03 -17.13 28.71
N GLU A 285 -34.87 -17.06 30.03
CA GLU A 285 -33.61 -16.75 30.71
C GLU A 285 -32.56 -17.84 30.47
N ASP A 286 -32.95 -19.11 30.54
CA ASP A 286 -32.06 -20.26 30.31
C ASP A 286 -31.70 -20.42 28.82
N ILE A 287 -32.64 -20.06 27.94
CA ILE A 287 -32.43 -20.03 26.49
C ILE A 287 -31.43 -18.93 26.10
N ALA A 288 -31.51 -17.77 26.75
CA ALA A 288 -30.58 -16.66 26.54
C ALA A 288 -29.15 -17.06 26.89
N VAL A 289 -28.95 -17.74 28.03
CA VAL A 289 -27.65 -18.27 28.44
C VAL A 289 -27.12 -19.29 27.42
N SER A 290 -27.96 -20.21 26.96
CA SER A 290 -27.55 -21.31 26.08
C SER A 290 -27.25 -20.87 24.64
N THR A 291 -27.98 -19.90 24.11
CA THR A 291 -27.90 -19.47 22.70
C THR A 291 -27.13 -18.16 22.50
N LYS A 292 -26.85 -17.45 23.61
CA LYS A 292 -26.30 -16.08 23.63
C LYS A 292 -27.16 -15.06 22.86
N LEU A 293 -28.46 -15.33 22.74
CA LEU A 293 -29.45 -14.37 22.25
C LEU A 293 -29.96 -13.54 23.43
N THR A 294 -30.39 -12.30 23.14
CA THR A 294 -31.01 -11.43 24.15
C THR A 294 -32.44 -11.87 24.45
N ILE A 295 -32.94 -11.51 25.63
CA ILE A 295 -34.33 -11.77 26.04
C ILE A 295 -35.31 -11.18 25.01
N ASP A 296 -35.02 -10.01 24.45
CA ASP A 296 -35.89 -9.35 23.46
C ASP A 296 -35.89 -10.09 22.11
N GLU A 297 -34.75 -10.60 21.65
CA GLU A 297 -34.67 -11.46 20.47
C GLU A 297 -35.45 -12.77 20.65
N ILE A 298 -35.40 -13.36 21.85
CA ILE A 298 -36.14 -14.59 22.18
C ILE A 298 -37.64 -14.33 22.24
N LYS A 299 -38.09 -13.20 22.82
CA LYS A 299 -39.51 -12.79 22.87
C LYS A 299 -40.11 -12.56 21.48
N GLN A 300 -39.31 -12.12 20.51
CA GLN A 300 -39.77 -11.97 19.12
C GLN A 300 -40.07 -13.30 18.42
N LEU A 301 -39.60 -14.44 18.95
CA LEU A 301 -39.94 -15.77 18.45
C LEU A 301 -41.29 -16.29 18.96
N HIS A 302 -41.96 -15.55 19.85
CA HIS A 302 -43.20 -15.94 20.52
C HIS A 302 -44.46 -15.39 19.82
N ARG A 303 -44.35 -15.04 18.53
CA ARG A 303 -45.48 -14.66 17.66
C ARG A 303 -45.83 -15.78 16.71
#